data_AF-A0A945JQZ9-F1
#
_entry.id   AF-A0A945JQZ9-F1
#
_cell.length_a   1.000
_cell.length_b   1.000
_cell.length_c   1.000
_cell.angle_alpha   90.00
_cell.angle_beta   90.00
_cell.angle_gamma   90.00
#
_symmetry.space_group_name_H-M   'P 1'
#
loop_
_entity.id
_entity.type
_entity.pdbx_description
1 polymer ?
#
loop_
_entity_poly.entity_id
_entity_poly.type
_entity_poly.pdbx_seq_one_letter_code
_entity_poly.pdbx_strand_id
1 'polypeptide(L)'
;MRQLRVLHGTVAELPIEELTGVGAQRGKVLREAGIETIADLLLRLPRRYLDRSRVVAIKAAPVGEEVTLLVRVVKPGQAPRFRRGGRQPPRETIVEDESGTLRCVWFRGGHYHKFEIGDQLAVSGHLEDYRNQRQISHPEYEFITTAEDEPESPLDLLHTGGIIPLYASSVELQERGLRSRGFRRLVRAALARVEASVTASVDQIRAAEHSLPPIFTALQHVHFPPSKEQAESGRRRLALEELYQLQREIARRRRQRRAQPASPIVASERHVPAL
;
A
#
# COMPACT_ATOMS: atom_id res chain seq x y z
N MET A 1 11.50 20.65 1.60
CA MET A 1 11.12 20.74 0.16
C MET A 1 9.60 20.87 0.11
N ARG A 2 9.06 21.89 -0.57
CA ARG A 2 7.60 22.04 -0.70
C ARG A 2 7.10 20.83 -1.52
N GLN A 3 6.22 20.00 -0.95
CA GLN A 3 5.64 18.87 -1.67
C GLN A 3 4.97 19.39 -2.96
N LEU A 4 5.22 18.72 -4.09
CA LEU A 4 4.53 19.02 -5.33
C LEU A 4 3.05 18.69 -5.12
N ARG A 5 2.18 19.70 -5.15
CA ARG A 5 0.73 19.49 -5.02
C ARG A 5 0.20 18.85 -6.30
N VAL A 6 0.03 17.53 -6.27
CA VAL A 6 -0.48 16.71 -7.38
C VAL A 6 -2.00 16.84 -7.49
N LEU A 7 -2.70 16.89 -6.34
CA LEU A 7 -4.15 17.07 -6.27
C LEU A 7 -4.49 18.47 -5.76
N HIS A 8 -5.53 19.07 -6.33
CA HIS A 8 -6.05 20.38 -5.92
C HIS A 8 -7.55 20.26 -5.61
N GLY A 9 -8.01 20.99 -4.60
CA GLY A 9 -9.42 21.03 -4.22
C GLY A 9 -9.61 21.40 -2.75
N THR A 10 -10.62 22.21 -2.45
CA THR A 10 -10.87 22.72 -1.09
C THR A 10 -11.02 21.62 -0.06
N VAL A 11 -11.65 20.51 -0.42
CA VAL A 11 -11.86 19.34 0.46
C VAL A 11 -10.61 18.46 0.54
N ALA A 12 -9.89 18.30 -0.57
CA ALA A 12 -8.67 17.49 -0.61
C ALA A 12 -7.56 18.08 0.28
N GLU A 13 -7.53 19.40 0.45
CA GLU A 13 -6.55 20.11 1.28
C GLU A 13 -6.92 20.18 2.77
N LEU A 14 -8.08 19.64 3.18
CA LEU A 14 -8.46 19.61 4.59
C LEU A 14 -7.50 18.73 5.41
N PRO A 15 -7.27 19.09 6.69
CA PRO A 15 -6.50 18.25 7.62
C PRO A 15 -7.05 16.83 7.69
N ILE A 16 -6.17 15.85 7.88
CA ILE A 16 -6.55 14.44 7.90
C ILE A 16 -7.57 14.10 9.00
N GLU A 17 -7.61 14.86 10.10
CA GLU A 17 -8.60 14.72 11.17
C GLU A 17 -10.04 15.08 10.78
N GLU A 18 -10.23 15.84 9.69
CA GLU A 18 -11.57 16.13 9.14
C GLU A 18 -12.19 14.91 8.44
N LEU A 19 -11.42 13.83 8.29
CA LEU A 19 -11.90 12.59 7.70
C LEU A 19 -12.56 11.69 8.74
N THR A 20 -13.80 11.28 8.48
CA THR A 20 -14.51 10.31 9.32
C THR A 20 -13.68 9.03 9.51
N GLY A 21 -13.51 8.61 10.77
CA GLY A 21 -12.68 7.47 11.15
C GLY A 21 -11.25 7.82 11.57
N VAL A 22 -10.85 9.09 11.47
CA VAL A 22 -9.58 9.64 11.95
C VAL A 22 -9.81 10.47 13.22
N GLY A 23 -9.69 9.83 14.39
CA GLY A 23 -9.65 10.56 15.67
C GLY A 23 -8.28 11.18 15.95
N ALA A 24 -8.18 12.02 17.00
CA ALA A 24 -6.96 12.77 17.33
C ALA A 24 -5.67 11.92 17.41
N GLN A 25 -5.76 10.72 17.99
CA GLN A 25 -4.60 9.82 18.10
C GLN A 25 -4.18 9.23 16.74
N ARG A 26 -5.15 8.86 15.89
CA ARG A 26 -4.86 8.38 14.52
C ARG A 26 -4.32 9.52 13.66
N GLY A 27 -4.91 10.71 13.74
CA GLY A 27 -4.46 11.90 13.03
C GLY A 27 -3.01 12.26 13.35
N LYS A 28 -2.64 12.22 14.64
CA LYS A 28 -1.25 12.44 15.06
C LYS A 28 -0.26 11.48 14.38
N VAL A 29 -0.52 10.18 14.42
CA VAL A 29 0.40 9.18 13.83
C VAL A 29 0.43 9.28 12.30
N LEU A 30 -0.71 9.60 11.65
CA LEU A 30 -0.76 9.86 10.21
C LEU A 30 0.12 11.06 9.82
N ARG A 31 0.05 12.16 10.58
CA ARG A 31 0.91 13.33 10.35
C ARG A 31 2.40 13.03 10.56
N GLU A 32 2.74 12.29 11.61
CA GLU A 32 4.12 11.83 11.85
C GLU A 32 4.63 10.96 10.68
N ALA A 33 3.74 10.23 10.01
CA ALA A 33 4.03 9.47 8.79
C ALA A 33 4.01 10.34 7.50
N GLY A 34 3.86 11.66 7.61
CA GLY A 34 3.84 12.61 6.49
C GLY A 34 2.49 12.71 5.75
N ILE A 35 1.41 12.20 6.36
CA ILE A 35 0.04 12.29 5.84
C ILE A 35 -0.70 13.38 6.61
N GLU A 36 -0.62 14.62 6.10
CA GLU A 36 -1.19 15.79 6.77
C GLU A 36 -2.63 16.09 6.33
N THR A 37 -2.94 15.78 5.08
CA THR A 37 -4.22 16.13 4.44
C THR A 37 -4.92 14.90 3.84
N ILE A 38 -6.19 15.07 3.47
CA ILE A 38 -6.95 14.05 2.72
C ILE A 38 -6.27 13.73 1.39
N ALA A 39 -5.68 14.73 0.71
CA ALA A 39 -4.90 14.54 -0.50
C ALA A 39 -3.68 13.65 -0.26
N ASP A 40 -2.94 13.85 0.83
CA ASP A 40 -1.77 13.02 1.15
C ASP A 40 -2.16 11.56 1.38
N LEU A 41 -3.32 11.32 1.99
CA LEU A 41 -3.86 9.97 2.15
C LEU A 41 -4.21 9.33 0.81
N LEU A 42 -4.81 10.09 -0.11
CA LEU A 42 -5.13 9.62 -1.48
C LEU A 42 -3.89 9.45 -2.35
N LEU A 43 -2.79 10.11 -2.03
CA LEU A 43 -1.50 9.93 -2.70
C LEU A 43 -0.65 8.83 -2.04
N ARG A 44 -1.10 8.27 -0.91
CA ARG A 44 -0.51 7.09 -0.28
C ARG A 44 -0.88 5.83 -1.06
N LEU A 45 -0.19 5.58 -2.17
CA LEU A 45 -0.53 4.48 -3.06
C LEU A 45 -0.23 3.10 -2.41
N PRO A 46 -1.00 2.05 -2.74
CA PRO A 46 -0.68 0.68 -2.34
C PRO A 46 0.72 0.28 -2.82
N ARG A 47 1.48 -0.46 -2.00
CA ARG A 47 2.80 -0.97 -2.37
C ARG A 47 2.68 -2.10 -3.40
N ARG A 48 1.73 -3.01 -3.17
CA ARG A 48 1.45 -4.16 -4.04
C ARG A 48 -0.04 -4.46 -4.07
N TYR A 49 -0.43 -5.35 -4.99
CA TYR A 49 -1.80 -5.86 -5.10
C TYR A 49 -1.78 -7.37 -4.99
N LEU A 50 -2.70 -7.92 -4.20
CA LEU A 50 -2.97 -9.34 -4.10
C LEU A 50 -4.12 -9.71 -5.04
N ASP A 51 -3.92 -10.71 -5.88
CA ASP A 51 -4.92 -11.16 -6.85
C ASP A 51 -5.61 -12.44 -6.35
N ARG A 52 -6.84 -12.29 -5.83
CA ARG A 52 -7.69 -13.38 -5.32
C ARG A 52 -8.15 -14.33 -6.42
N SER A 53 -8.16 -13.95 -7.69
CA SER A 53 -8.54 -14.89 -8.77
C SER A 53 -7.55 -16.04 -8.89
N ARG A 54 -6.31 -15.85 -8.40
CA ARG A 54 -5.25 -16.85 -8.36
C ARG A 54 -5.17 -17.58 -7.02
N VAL A 55 -6.06 -17.27 -6.08
CA VAL A 55 -6.10 -17.96 -4.80
C VAL A 55 -6.79 -19.31 -4.99
N VAL A 56 -6.10 -20.36 -4.60
CA VAL A 56 -6.63 -21.72 -4.60
C VAL A 56 -7.04 -22.11 -3.19
N ALA A 57 -8.04 -22.98 -3.05
CA ALA A 57 -8.38 -23.56 -1.76
C ALA A 57 -7.27 -24.51 -1.30
N ILE A 58 -7.02 -24.63 0.01
CA ILE A 58 -5.96 -25.45 0.60
C ILE A 58 -5.98 -26.86 0.02
N LYS A 59 -7.16 -27.48 -0.14
CA LYS A 59 -7.30 -28.85 -0.65
C LYS A 59 -7.05 -28.97 -2.17
N ALA A 60 -7.40 -27.94 -2.93
CA ALA A 60 -7.24 -27.90 -4.38
C ALA A 60 -5.85 -27.43 -4.83
N ALA A 61 -5.08 -26.83 -3.92
CA ALA A 61 -3.75 -26.32 -4.20
C ALA A 61 -2.79 -27.45 -4.64
N PRO A 62 -2.03 -27.26 -5.74
CA PRO A 62 -1.07 -28.25 -6.22
C PRO A 62 0.14 -28.33 -5.28
N VAL A 63 0.49 -29.55 -4.86
CA VAL A 63 1.69 -29.81 -4.05
C VAL A 63 2.91 -29.77 -4.96
N GLY A 64 4.00 -29.14 -4.50
CA GLY A 64 5.22 -28.93 -5.27
C GLY A 64 5.22 -27.65 -6.10
N GLU A 65 4.26 -26.75 -5.87
CA GLU A 65 4.15 -25.47 -6.57
C GLU A 65 4.11 -24.29 -5.59
N GLU A 66 4.44 -23.10 -6.10
CA GLU A 66 4.24 -21.87 -5.36
C GLU A 66 2.76 -21.45 -5.44
N VAL A 67 2.11 -21.36 -4.29
CA VAL A 67 0.67 -21.07 -4.20
C VAL A 67 0.43 -19.86 -3.31
N THR A 68 -0.73 -19.22 -3.49
CA THR A 68 -1.22 -18.19 -2.56
C THR A 68 -2.59 -18.61 -2.05
N LEU A 69 -2.75 -18.63 -0.72
CA LEU A 69 -3.91 -19.18 -0.02
C LEU A 69 -4.49 -18.09 0.89
N LEU A 70 -5.82 -17.98 0.95
CA LEU A 70 -6.51 -17.14 1.92
C LEU A 70 -6.96 -18.01 3.08
N VAL A 71 -6.43 -17.73 4.26
CA VAL A 71 -6.54 -18.63 5.41
C VAL A 71 -6.79 -17.84 6.69
N ARG A 72 -7.41 -18.49 7.66
CA ARG A 72 -7.62 -17.99 9.01
C ARG A 72 -6.72 -18.73 9.99
N VAL A 73 -6.07 -18.00 10.90
CA VAL A 73 -5.26 -18.60 11.96
C VAL A 73 -6.16 -19.27 12.98
N VAL A 74 -5.94 -20.57 13.20
CA VAL A 74 -6.66 -21.36 14.23
C VAL A 74 -5.78 -21.76 15.40
N LYS A 75 -4.47 -21.91 15.15
CA LYS A 75 -3.52 -22.21 16.21
C LYS A 75 -2.23 -21.41 15.98
N PRO A 76 -2.03 -20.29 16.67
CA PRO A 76 -0.80 -19.52 16.56
C PRO A 76 0.38 -20.31 17.11
N GLY A 77 1.54 -20.11 16.49
CA GLY A 77 2.79 -20.73 16.93
C GLY A 77 3.19 -20.31 18.34
N GLN A 78 3.43 -21.30 19.20
CA GLN A 78 3.99 -21.05 20.52
C GLN A 78 5.50 -20.79 20.42
N ALA A 79 6.03 -20.01 21.36
CA ALA A 79 7.47 -19.85 21.48
C ALA A 79 8.11 -21.24 21.71
N PRO A 80 9.15 -21.61 20.94
CA PRO A 80 9.76 -22.92 21.06
C PRO A 80 10.35 -23.09 22.46
N ARG A 81 9.84 -24.03 23.25
CA ARG A 81 10.47 -24.42 24.52
C ARG A 81 11.82 -25.04 24.18
N PHE A 82 12.89 -24.54 24.80
CA PHE A 82 14.22 -25.13 24.66
C PHE A 82 14.17 -26.60 25.08
N ARG A 83 14.44 -27.52 24.14
CA ARG A 83 14.72 -28.90 24.49
C ARG A 83 16.16 -28.99 25.03
N ARG A 84 16.36 -29.76 26.11
CA ARG A 84 17.70 -30.22 26.53
C ARG A 84 18.37 -30.86 25.31
N GLY A 85 19.43 -30.25 24.77
CA GLY A 85 20.08 -30.68 23.52
C GLY A 85 20.28 -29.59 22.45
N GLY A 86 19.87 -28.34 22.71
CA GLY A 86 20.39 -27.15 22.00
C GLY A 86 19.73 -26.76 20.67
N ARG A 87 18.82 -27.57 20.10
CA ARG A 87 18.10 -27.23 18.87
C ARG A 87 16.70 -26.70 19.19
N GLN A 88 16.44 -25.42 18.91
CA GLN A 88 15.11 -24.83 19.02
C GLN A 88 14.17 -25.48 17.99
N PRO A 89 12.99 -25.98 18.39
CA PRO A 89 11.99 -26.45 17.42
C PRO A 89 11.51 -25.30 16.54
N PRO A 90 11.05 -25.59 15.30
CA PRO A 90 10.45 -24.58 14.44
C PRO A 90 9.17 -24.01 15.08
N ARG A 91 8.83 -22.77 14.75
CA ARG A 91 7.53 -22.20 15.07
C ARG A 91 6.52 -22.68 14.04
N GLU A 92 5.39 -23.19 14.49
CA GLU A 92 4.35 -23.73 13.61
C GLU A 92 3.04 -23.01 13.90
N THR A 93 2.45 -22.38 12.89
CA THR A 93 1.08 -21.84 12.97
C THR A 93 0.17 -22.68 12.12
N ILE A 94 -0.95 -23.14 12.67
CA ILE A 94 -1.98 -23.84 11.91
C ILE A 94 -2.99 -22.80 11.45
N VAL A 95 -3.24 -22.82 10.16
CA VAL A 95 -4.23 -21.98 9.49
C VAL A 95 -5.23 -22.87 8.76
N GLU A 96 -6.42 -22.36 8.49
CA GLU A 96 -7.48 -23.10 7.81
C GLU A 96 -8.19 -22.24 6.77
N ASP A 97 -8.81 -22.90 5.81
CA ASP A 97 -9.87 -22.35 4.98
C ASP A 97 -11.09 -23.28 5.05
N GLU A 98 -12.10 -23.05 4.21
CA GLU A 98 -13.29 -23.91 4.17
C GLU A 98 -13.00 -25.36 3.72
N SER A 99 -11.86 -25.60 3.07
CA SER A 99 -11.50 -26.87 2.47
C SER A 99 -10.59 -27.75 3.34
N GLY A 100 -9.86 -27.16 4.28
CA GLY A 100 -8.96 -27.91 5.17
C GLY A 100 -8.01 -27.04 5.98
N THR A 101 -6.96 -27.69 6.49
CA THR A 101 -5.91 -27.04 7.31
C THR A 101 -4.57 -27.07 6.62
N LEU A 102 -3.75 -26.06 6.89
CA LEU A 102 -2.39 -25.89 6.40
C LEU A 102 -1.47 -25.57 7.58
N ARG A 103 -0.28 -26.16 7.57
CA ARG A 103 0.76 -25.87 8.54
C ARG A 103 1.75 -24.85 7.97
N CYS A 104 1.85 -23.68 8.58
CA CYS A 104 2.89 -22.70 8.26
C CYS A 104 4.07 -22.89 9.22
N VAL A 105 5.27 -23.15 8.68
CA VAL A 105 6.45 -23.53 9.48
C VAL A 105 7.57 -22.50 9.31
N TRP A 106 8.10 -21.98 10.41
CA TRP A 106 9.28 -21.11 10.42
C TRP A 106 10.41 -21.77 11.17
N PHE A 107 11.47 -22.14 10.45
CA PHE A 107 12.73 -22.58 11.06
C PHE A 107 13.54 -21.39 11.59
N ARG A 108 14.69 -21.68 12.22
CA ARG A 108 15.59 -20.66 12.79
C ARG A 108 15.98 -19.62 11.73
N GLY A 109 15.80 -18.34 12.06
CA GLY A 109 16.11 -17.22 11.16
C GLY A 109 14.94 -16.79 10.25
N GLY A 110 13.82 -17.52 10.25
CA GLY A 110 12.60 -17.10 9.55
C GLY A 110 11.95 -15.88 10.20
N HIS A 111 11.42 -14.97 9.37
CA HIS A 111 10.65 -13.82 9.82
C HIS A 111 9.25 -14.27 10.30
N TYR A 112 9.10 -14.47 11.61
CA TYR A 112 7.85 -14.88 12.23
C TYR A 112 7.17 -13.69 12.92
N HIS A 113 5.87 -13.51 12.68
CA HIS A 113 5.03 -12.59 13.44
C HIS A 113 4.17 -13.33 14.46
N LYS A 114 3.87 -12.69 15.58
CA LYS A 114 3.01 -13.25 16.63
C LYS A 114 1.54 -13.15 16.19
N PHE A 115 1.06 -14.19 15.53
CA PHE A 115 -0.33 -14.30 15.09
C PHE A 115 -1.30 -14.53 16.26
N GLU A 116 -2.55 -14.16 16.06
CA GLU A 116 -3.66 -14.40 16.96
C GLU A 116 -4.71 -15.30 16.32
N ILE A 117 -5.48 -16.01 17.15
CA ILE A 117 -6.59 -16.83 16.66
C ILE A 117 -7.61 -15.91 16.00
N GLY A 118 -8.00 -16.22 14.76
CA GLY A 118 -8.95 -15.44 13.98
C GLY A 118 -8.32 -14.50 12.94
N ASP A 119 -7.00 -14.27 12.98
CA ASP A 119 -6.32 -13.48 11.94
C ASP A 119 -6.54 -14.07 10.55
N GLN A 120 -6.93 -13.24 9.58
CA GLN A 120 -7.06 -13.64 8.18
C GLN A 120 -5.85 -13.19 7.38
N LEU A 121 -5.20 -14.14 6.74
CA LEU A 121 -3.93 -13.95 6.05
C LEU A 121 -4.05 -14.39 4.59
N ALA A 122 -3.37 -13.67 3.71
CA ALA A 122 -2.89 -14.25 2.46
C ALA A 122 -1.52 -14.85 2.73
N VAL A 123 -1.38 -16.16 2.54
CA VAL A 123 -0.15 -16.92 2.77
C VAL A 123 0.34 -17.41 1.42
N SER A 124 1.60 -17.09 1.10
CA SER A 124 2.23 -17.46 -0.15
C SER A 124 3.53 -18.24 0.09
N GLY A 125 3.77 -19.25 -0.75
CA GLY A 125 5.02 -20.00 -0.74
C GLY A 125 4.87 -21.37 -1.38
N HIS A 126 5.94 -22.15 -1.31
CA HIS A 126 5.97 -23.49 -1.88
C HIS A 126 5.18 -24.48 -1.02
N LEU A 127 4.14 -25.09 -1.60
CA LEU A 127 3.31 -26.06 -0.92
C LEU A 127 3.96 -27.44 -0.91
N GLU A 128 4.24 -27.95 0.28
CA GLU A 128 4.85 -29.26 0.48
C GLU A 128 3.85 -30.19 1.18
N ASP A 129 4.03 -31.50 1.01
CA ASP A 129 3.42 -32.50 1.87
C ASP A 129 4.49 -33.14 2.74
N TYR A 130 4.37 -32.97 4.06
CA TYR A 130 5.28 -33.56 5.03
C TYR A 130 4.49 -34.36 6.06
N ARG A 131 4.70 -35.68 6.07
CA ARG A 131 4.02 -36.64 6.96
C ARG A 131 2.49 -36.57 6.83
N ASN A 132 2.00 -36.56 5.59
CA ASN A 132 0.58 -36.46 5.24
C ASN A 132 -0.08 -35.17 5.76
N GLN A 133 0.70 -34.09 5.87
CA GLN A 133 0.21 -32.77 6.23
C GLN A 133 0.77 -31.75 5.26
N ARG A 134 -0.15 -31.00 4.64
CA ARG A 134 0.18 -29.87 3.79
C ARG A 134 0.85 -28.78 4.63
N GLN A 135 2.01 -28.32 4.18
CA GLN A 135 2.74 -27.27 4.86
C GLN A 135 3.37 -26.28 3.88
N ILE A 136 3.60 -25.06 4.33
CA ILE A 136 4.48 -24.10 3.65
C ILE A 136 5.59 -23.74 4.63
N SER A 137 6.83 -23.93 4.19
CA SER A 137 8.04 -23.55 4.91
C SER A 137 8.39 -22.09 4.63
N HIS A 138 8.66 -21.31 5.68
CA HIS A 138 8.95 -19.88 5.60
C HIS A 138 7.99 -19.07 4.71
N PRO A 139 6.66 -19.20 4.90
CA PRO A 139 5.72 -18.51 4.04
C PRO A 139 5.88 -17.00 4.13
N GLU A 140 5.70 -16.34 2.99
CA GLU A 140 5.32 -14.94 2.99
C GLU A 140 3.86 -14.82 3.43
N TYR A 141 3.55 -13.78 4.19
CA TYR A 141 2.18 -13.53 4.62
C TYR A 141 1.84 -12.04 4.61
N GLU A 142 0.57 -11.75 4.35
CA GLU A 142 -0.02 -10.41 4.42
C GLU A 142 -1.33 -10.48 5.20
N PHE A 143 -1.50 -9.56 6.15
CA PHE A 143 -2.73 -9.44 6.90
C PHE A 143 -3.84 -8.88 6.00
N ILE A 144 -4.91 -9.65 5.85
CA ILE A 144 -6.14 -9.22 5.21
C ILE A 144 -7.03 -8.54 6.25
N THR A 145 -7.21 -9.21 7.39
CA THR A 145 -7.88 -8.70 8.60
C THR A 145 -7.17 -9.27 9.83
N THR A 146 -7.19 -8.53 10.93
CA THR A 146 -6.72 -9.04 12.24
C THR A 146 -7.89 -9.40 13.14
N ALA A 147 -7.65 -10.28 14.12
CA ALA A 147 -8.67 -10.71 15.09
C ALA A 147 -9.28 -9.55 15.88
N GLU A 148 -8.48 -8.50 16.13
CA GLU A 148 -8.90 -7.26 16.80
C GLU A 148 -9.77 -6.34 15.93
N ASP A 149 -9.87 -6.59 14.62
CA ASP A 149 -10.70 -5.75 13.76
C ASP A 149 -12.19 -6.04 14.05
N GLU A 150 -12.97 -5.02 14.40
CA GLU A 150 -14.41 -5.18 14.58
C GLU A 150 -15.07 -5.80 13.32
N PRO A 151 -15.92 -6.82 13.50
CA PRO A 151 -16.57 -7.50 12.39
C PRO A 151 -17.77 -6.68 11.91
N GLU A 152 -17.58 -5.64 11.09
CA GLU A 152 -18.73 -4.91 10.54
C GLU A 152 -18.64 -4.49 9.06
N SER A 153 -19.84 -4.55 8.47
CA SER A 153 -20.32 -4.40 7.08
C SER A 153 -20.07 -5.55 6.09
N PRO A 154 -21.14 -6.18 5.55
CA PRO A 154 -21.08 -7.06 4.37
C PRO A 154 -20.38 -6.42 3.16
N LEU A 155 -20.29 -5.09 3.11
CA LEU A 155 -19.56 -4.36 2.05
C LEU A 155 -18.04 -4.47 2.17
N ASP A 156 -17.47 -4.82 3.33
CA ASP A 156 -16.04 -5.11 3.45
C ASP A 156 -15.71 -6.56 2.99
N LEU A 157 -16.72 -7.46 2.94
CA LEU A 157 -16.64 -8.74 2.23
C LEU A 157 -16.74 -8.54 0.70
N LEU A 158 -17.34 -7.43 0.24
CA LEU A 158 -17.33 -6.98 -1.15
C LEU A 158 -15.97 -6.37 -1.55
N HIS A 159 -14.88 -7.10 -1.32
CA HIS A 159 -13.70 -7.03 -2.19
C HIS A 159 -14.02 -7.75 -3.51
N THR A 160 -15.06 -7.28 -4.18
CA THR A 160 -15.70 -7.87 -5.37
C THR A 160 -14.82 -7.83 -6.61
N GLY A 161 -13.73 -7.06 -6.62
CA GLY A 161 -12.85 -6.92 -7.79
C GLY A 161 -11.75 -7.97 -7.92
N GLY A 162 -11.68 -8.98 -7.03
CA GLY A 162 -10.60 -9.97 -7.04
C GLY A 162 -9.23 -9.40 -6.66
N ILE A 163 -8.98 -8.09 -6.74
CA ILE A 163 -7.67 -7.50 -6.45
C ILE A 163 -7.72 -6.70 -5.15
N ILE A 164 -6.88 -7.08 -4.19
CA ILE A 164 -6.75 -6.44 -2.87
C ILE A 164 -5.48 -5.57 -2.84
N PRO A 165 -5.61 -4.25 -2.67
CA PRO A 165 -4.46 -3.38 -2.46
C PRO A 165 -3.86 -3.52 -1.07
N LEU A 166 -2.53 -3.61 -1.01
CA LEU A 166 -1.74 -3.76 0.20
C LEU A 166 -0.88 -2.52 0.42
N TYR A 167 -1.00 -1.89 1.59
CA TYR A 167 -0.35 -0.65 1.95
C TYR A 167 0.82 -0.92 2.89
N ALA A 168 1.92 -0.18 2.69
CA ALA A 168 3.00 -0.21 3.67
C ALA A 168 2.56 0.55 4.94
N SER A 169 2.83 -0.05 6.10
CA SER A 169 2.43 0.47 7.41
C SER A 169 3.55 0.22 8.42
N SER A 170 3.97 1.28 9.11
CA SER A 170 4.95 1.20 10.20
C SER A 170 4.33 0.59 11.45
N VAL A 171 5.13 0.21 12.44
CA VAL A 171 4.63 -0.38 13.69
C VAL A 171 3.65 0.57 14.38
N GLU A 172 3.97 1.86 14.44
CA GLU A 172 3.14 2.90 15.07
C GLU A 172 1.79 3.05 14.36
N LEU A 173 1.77 2.98 13.02
CA LEU A 173 0.54 2.99 12.24
C LEU A 173 -0.29 1.72 12.50
N GLN A 174 0.35 0.56 12.54
CA GLN A 174 -0.32 -0.72 12.81
C GLN A 174 -0.99 -0.75 14.18
N GLU A 175 -0.32 -0.25 15.22
CA GLU A 175 -0.86 -0.12 16.59
C GLU A 175 -2.11 0.77 16.65
N ARG A 176 -2.31 1.65 15.67
CA ARG A 176 -3.52 2.48 15.53
C ARG A 176 -4.57 1.87 14.59
N GLY A 177 -4.40 0.62 14.19
CA GLY A 177 -5.28 -0.09 13.26
C GLY A 177 -5.09 0.32 11.80
N LEU A 178 -4.02 1.04 11.45
CA LEU A 178 -3.72 1.51 10.09
C LEU A 178 -2.90 0.46 9.32
N ARG A 179 -3.35 -0.79 9.33
CA ARG A 179 -2.88 -1.84 8.41
C ARG A 179 -3.49 -1.63 7.01
N SER A 180 -3.21 -2.50 6.04
CA SER A 180 -3.81 -2.43 4.69
C SER A 180 -5.34 -2.32 4.70
N ARG A 181 -6.03 -2.97 5.63
CA ARG A 181 -7.49 -2.82 5.82
C ARG A 181 -7.89 -1.44 6.31
N GLY A 182 -7.23 -0.94 7.35
CA GLY A 182 -7.46 0.41 7.89
C GLY A 182 -7.25 1.49 6.82
N PHE A 183 -6.16 1.39 6.05
CA PHE A 183 -5.92 2.30 4.92
C PHE A 183 -7.02 2.22 3.86
N ARG A 184 -7.44 1.02 3.43
CA ARG A 184 -8.58 0.88 2.50
C ARG A 184 -9.83 1.57 3.03
N ARG A 185 -10.17 1.40 4.31
CA ARG A 185 -11.33 2.07 4.91
C ARG A 185 -11.22 3.59 4.86
N LEU A 186 -10.09 4.15 5.29
CA LEU A 186 -9.87 5.60 5.27
C LEU A 186 -9.86 6.14 3.84
N VAL A 187 -9.19 5.47 2.91
CA VAL A 187 -9.14 5.88 1.50
C VAL A 187 -10.53 5.84 0.88
N ARG A 188 -11.37 4.84 1.20
CA ARG A 188 -12.77 4.79 0.74
C ARG A 188 -13.56 5.99 1.23
N ALA A 189 -13.44 6.32 2.52
CA ALA A 189 -14.06 7.50 3.10
C ALA A 189 -13.55 8.79 2.43
N ALA A 190 -12.24 8.86 2.14
CA ALA A 190 -11.63 10.00 1.47
C ALA A 190 -12.17 10.16 0.04
N LEU A 191 -12.19 9.08 -0.77
CA LEU A 191 -12.74 9.09 -2.12
C LEU A 191 -14.19 9.57 -2.15
N ALA A 192 -15.04 9.04 -1.26
CA ALA A 192 -16.44 9.47 -1.16
C ALA A 192 -16.58 10.95 -0.79
N ARG A 193 -15.67 11.48 0.04
CA ARG A 193 -15.68 12.88 0.46
C ARG A 193 -15.18 13.82 -0.64
N VAL A 194 -14.23 13.39 -1.46
CA VAL A 194 -13.60 14.27 -2.46
C VAL A 194 -14.23 14.21 -3.86
N GLU A 195 -15.14 13.27 -4.13
CA GLU A 195 -15.71 12.97 -5.46
C GLU A 195 -16.02 14.20 -6.33
N ALA A 196 -16.74 15.19 -5.79
CA ALA A 196 -17.13 16.40 -6.53
C ALA A 196 -16.10 17.54 -6.51
N SER A 197 -14.96 17.37 -5.83
CA SER A 197 -14.04 18.47 -5.46
C SER A 197 -12.61 18.31 -5.96
N VAL A 198 -12.20 17.10 -6.39
CA VAL A 198 -10.84 16.89 -6.88
C VAL A 198 -10.71 17.47 -8.27
N THR A 199 -9.73 18.35 -8.43
CA THR A 199 -9.33 18.90 -9.72
C THR A 199 -7.94 18.40 -10.08
N ALA A 200 -7.77 18.08 -11.36
CA ALA A 200 -6.50 17.65 -11.94
C ALA A 200 -5.73 18.88 -12.46
N SER A 201 -4.40 18.76 -12.54
CA SER A 201 -3.56 19.80 -13.11
C SER A 201 -3.43 19.64 -14.63
N VAL A 202 -3.40 18.39 -15.10
CA VAL A 202 -3.45 18.06 -16.52
C VAL A 202 -4.91 17.96 -16.94
N ASP A 203 -5.27 18.73 -17.96
CA ASP A 203 -6.58 18.70 -18.57
C ASP A 203 -6.94 17.30 -19.08
N GLN A 204 -8.21 16.95 -18.97
CA GLN A 204 -8.78 15.67 -19.35
C GLN A 204 -8.51 15.33 -20.83
N ILE A 205 -8.50 16.33 -21.71
CA ILE A 205 -8.21 16.15 -23.14
C ILE A 205 -6.81 15.58 -23.34
N ARG A 206 -5.80 16.16 -22.68
CA ARG A 206 -4.41 15.69 -22.74
C ARG A 206 -4.22 14.30 -22.11
N ALA A 207 -4.98 14.00 -21.06
CA ALA A 207 -4.97 12.66 -20.48
C ALA A 207 -5.56 11.63 -21.46
N ALA A 208 -6.62 11.99 -22.17
CA ALA A 208 -7.30 11.12 -23.13
C ALA A 208 -6.41 10.78 -24.34
N GLU A 209 -5.54 11.69 -24.79
CA GLU A 209 -4.52 11.42 -25.83
C GLU A 209 -3.60 10.24 -25.47
N HIS A 210 -3.41 9.97 -24.18
CA HIS A 210 -2.63 8.85 -23.67
C HIS A 210 -3.50 7.66 -23.21
N SER A 211 -4.80 7.67 -23.51
CA SER A 211 -5.77 6.68 -23.03
C SER A 211 -5.81 6.55 -21.50
N LEU A 212 -5.58 7.66 -20.79
CA LEU A 212 -5.58 7.69 -19.32
C LEU A 212 -6.93 8.18 -18.78
N PRO A 213 -7.39 7.62 -17.64
CA PRO A 213 -8.68 7.95 -17.07
C PRO A 213 -8.72 9.36 -16.44
N PRO A 214 -9.92 9.89 -16.14
CA PRO A 214 -10.07 11.06 -15.28
C PRO A 214 -9.38 10.88 -13.93
N ILE A 215 -8.99 11.99 -13.29
CA ILE A 215 -8.20 11.95 -12.05
C ILE A 215 -8.90 11.18 -10.93
N PHE A 216 -10.21 11.39 -10.76
CA PHE A 216 -10.98 10.69 -9.73
C PHE A 216 -11.04 9.18 -10.00
N THR A 217 -11.32 8.81 -11.26
CA THR A 217 -11.29 7.41 -11.70
C THR A 217 -9.91 6.78 -11.54
N ALA A 218 -8.83 7.53 -11.77
CA ALA A 218 -7.48 7.06 -11.53
C ALA A 218 -7.21 6.75 -10.06
N LEU A 219 -7.66 7.62 -9.15
CA LEU A 219 -7.57 7.37 -7.71
C LEU A 219 -8.37 6.11 -7.33
N GLN A 220 -9.58 5.96 -7.85
CA GLN A 220 -10.37 4.72 -7.67
C GLN A 220 -9.64 3.50 -8.19
N HIS A 221 -9.09 3.54 -9.41
CA HIS A 221 -8.36 2.43 -10.01
C HIS A 221 -7.10 2.05 -9.22
N VAL A 222 -6.36 3.03 -8.67
CA VAL A 222 -5.17 2.71 -7.88
C VAL A 222 -5.53 2.08 -6.54
N HIS A 223 -6.61 2.52 -5.89
CA HIS A 223 -6.96 2.08 -4.54
C HIS A 223 -7.98 0.95 -4.48
N PHE A 224 -8.77 0.75 -5.52
CA PHE A 224 -9.81 -0.27 -5.65
C PHE A 224 -9.91 -0.73 -7.12
N PRO A 225 -8.83 -1.29 -7.69
CA PRO A 225 -8.82 -1.73 -9.09
C PRO A 225 -9.81 -2.87 -9.34
N PRO A 226 -10.58 -2.81 -10.44
CA PRO A 226 -11.27 -3.98 -10.98
C PRO A 226 -10.31 -4.96 -11.66
N SER A 227 -9.18 -4.49 -12.20
CA SER A 227 -8.15 -5.32 -12.82
C SER A 227 -6.72 -4.76 -12.62
N LYS A 228 -5.68 -5.58 -12.85
CA LYS A 228 -4.28 -5.14 -12.71
C LYS A 228 -3.95 -4.05 -13.72
N GLU A 229 -4.48 -4.17 -14.93
CA GLU A 229 -4.32 -3.22 -16.02
C GLU A 229 -4.91 -1.85 -15.63
N GLN A 230 -6.06 -1.84 -14.95
CA GLN A 230 -6.67 -0.60 -14.46
C GLN A 230 -5.87 0.01 -13.31
N ALA A 231 -5.36 -0.80 -12.38
CA ALA A 231 -4.41 -0.32 -11.35
C ALA A 231 -3.19 0.37 -11.99
N GLU A 232 -2.60 -0.24 -13.02
CA GLU A 232 -1.48 0.36 -13.75
C GLU A 232 -1.87 1.64 -14.48
N SER A 233 -3.03 1.66 -15.14
CA SER A 233 -3.55 2.85 -15.82
C SER A 233 -3.75 4.02 -14.84
N GLY A 234 -4.32 3.75 -13.66
CA GLY A 234 -4.45 4.74 -12.59
C GLY A 234 -3.09 5.26 -12.11
N ARG A 235 -2.10 4.37 -11.91
CA ARG A 235 -0.73 4.78 -11.55
C ARG A 235 -0.09 5.67 -12.61
N ARG A 236 -0.24 5.32 -13.90
CA ARG A 236 0.26 6.14 -15.01
C ARG A 236 -0.38 7.52 -15.03
N ARG A 237 -1.68 7.62 -14.75
CA ARG A 237 -2.37 8.92 -14.65
C ARG A 237 -1.82 9.79 -13.52
N LEU A 238 -1.58 9.23 -12.35
CA LEU A 238 -0.98 9.96 -11.22
C LEU A 238 0.48 10.35 -11.48
N ALA A 239 1.26 9.47 -12.11
CA ALA A 239 2.63 9.77 -12.51
C ALA A 239 2.69 10.92 -13.54
N LEU A 240 1.73 10.98 -14.46
CA LEU A 240 1.61 12.08 -15.41
C LEU A 240 1.31 13.41 -14.69
N GLU A 241 0.42 13.41 -13.70
CA GLU A 241 0.15 14.61 -12.89
C GLU A 241 1.39 15.11 -12.15
N GLU A 242 2.13 14.19 -11.53
CA GLU A 242 3.37 14.53 -10.82
C GLU A 242 4.44 15.08 -11.77
N LEU A 243 4.64 14.41 -12.92
CA LEU A 243 5.58 14.87 -13.93
C LEU A 243 5.21 16.25 -14.47
N TYR A 244 3.93 16.48 -14.75
CA TYR A 244 3.46 17.77 -15.22
C TYR A 244 3.71 18.89 -14.20
N GLN A 245 3.44 18.63 -12.92
CA GLN A 245 3.72 19.59 -11.85
C GLN A 245 5.22 19.89 -11.71
N LEU A 246 6.07 18.87 -11.80
CA LEU A 246 7.52 19.04 -11.82
C LEU A 246 7.97 19.90 -13.00
N GLN A 247 7.46 19.65 -14.22
CA GLN A 247 7.79 20.43 -15.42
C GLN A 247 7.34 21.88 -15.30
N ARG A 248 6.15 22.14 -14.73
CA ARG A 248 5.67 23.50 -14.47
C ARG A 248 6.60 24.25 -13.51
N GLU A 249 7.05 23.60 -12.45
CA GLU A 249 7.98 24.21 -11.48
C GLU A 249 9.35 24.49 -12.11
N ILE A 250 9.89 23.57 -12.92
CA ILE A 250 11.12 23.79 -13.68
C ILE A 250 10.97 24.98 -14.64
N ALA A 251 9.87 25.05 -15.39
CA ALA A 251 9.59 26.15 -16.30
C ALA A 251 9.44 27.50 -15.57
N ARG A 252 8.81 27.50 -14.39
CA ARG A 252 8.71 28.68 -13.51
C ARG A 252 10.09 29.16 -13.07
N ARG A 253 10.95 28.26 -12.58
CA ARG A 253 12.32 28.59 -12.17
C ARG A 253 13.19 29.10 -13.33
N ARG A 254 13.07 28.50 -14.52
CA ARG A 254 13.76 28.96 -15.73
C ARG A 254 13.35 30.38 -16.10
N ARG A 255 12.05 30.69 -16.05
CA ARG A 255 11.52 32.05 -16.28
C ARG A 255 12.05 33.05 -15.26
N GLN A 256 12.04 32.70 -13.98
CA GLN A 256 12.58 33.54 -12.91
C GLN A 256 14.08 33.84 -13.09
N ARG A 257 14.89 32.83 -13.44
CA ARG A 257 16.32 33.02 -13.71
C ARG A 257 16.58 33.94 -14.91
N ARG A 258 15.80 33.81 -15.99
CA ARG A 258 15.93 34.67 -17.17
C ARG A 258 15.50 36.12 -16.91
N ALA A 259 14.59 36.34 -15.97
CA ALA A 259 14.11 37.66 -15.59
C ALA A 259 15.05 38.39 -14.61
N GLN A 260 15.99 37.69 -13.98
CA GLN A 260 17.00 38.32 -13.15
C GLN A 260 18.06 38.99 -14.04
N PRO A 261 18.40 40.26 -13.79
CA PRO A 261 19.47 40.92 -14.53
C PRO A 261 20.77 40.15 -14.33
N ALA A 262 21.50 39.91 -15.42
CA ALA A 262 22.81 39.29 -15.33
C ALA A 262 23.73 40.20 -14.50
N SER A 263 24.39 39.65 -13.49
CA SER A 263 25.45 40.38 -12.81
C SER A 263 26.52 40.72 -13.85
N PRO A 264 26.93 42.00 -13.97
CA PRO A 264 27.99 42.37 -14.88
C PRO A 264 29.22 41.54 -14.52
N ILE A 265 29.80 40.87 -15.51
CA ILE A 265 31.10 40.23 -15.36
C ILE A 265 32.09 41.37 -15.25
N VAL A 266 32.54 41.67 -14.02
CA VAL A 266 33.64 42.60 -13.82
C VAL A 266 34.88 41.95 -14.44
N ALA A 267 35.53 42.65 -15.37
CA ALA A 267 36.77 42.18 -15.97
C ALA A 267 37.77 41.88 -14.83
N SER A 268 38.27 40.64 -14.79
CA SER A 268 39.31 40.26 -13.83
C SER A 268 40.59 41.03 -14.16
N GLU A 269 41.04 41.90 -13.25
CA GLU A 269 42.33 42.59 -13.32
C GLU A 269 43.53 41.64 -13.17
N ARG A 270 43.33 40.33 -12.96
CA ARG A 270 44.41 39.35 -13.15
C ARG A 270 44.71 39.21 -14.64
N HIS A 271 45.61 40.08 -15.08
CA HIS A 271 46.36 40.05 -16.32
C HIS A 271 46.67 38.60 -16.73
N VAL A 272 46.03 38.12 -17.80
CA VAL A 272 46.64 37.09 -18.64
C VAL A 272 47.61 37.87 -19.54
N PRO A 273 48.94 37.73 -19.38
CA PRO A 273 49.87 38.39 -20.29
C PRO A 273 49.64 37.85 -21.71
N ALA A 274 49.62 38.78 -22.67
CA ALA A 274 49.38 38.49 -24.08
C ALA A 274 50.38 37.45 -24.62
N LEU A 275 49.88 36.49 -25.41
CA LEU A 275 50.66 35.66 -26.31
C LEU A 275 50.69 36.30 -27.70
#